data_AF-A0ABD2C8R5-F1
#
_entry.id   AF-A0ABD2C8R5-F1
#
_cell.length_a   1.000
_cell.length_b   1.000
_cell.length_c   1.000
_cell.angle_alpha   90.00
_cell.angle_beta   90.00
_cell.angle_gamma   90.00
#
_symmetry.space_group_name_H-M   'P 1'
#
loop_
_entity.id
_entity.type
_entity.pdbx_description
1 polymer ?
#
loop_
_entity_poly.entity_id
_entity_poly.type
_entity_poly.pdbx_seq_one_letter_code
_entity_poly.pdbx_strand_id
1 'polypeptide(L)'
;MSRNAFIKILKFLRFDEKTQRSKRLKTDKFALISHVWNRFIENRQDSYKLDMNLTVDEQLFPTTYTIYATGFPYLGKEETCPSSITLGEFCPQTS
;
A
#
# COMPACT_ATOMS: atom_id res chain seq x y z
N MET A 1 -22.02 -19.23 1.48
CA MET A 1 -21.77 -19.22 0.01
C MET A 1 -20.88 -20.39 -0.36
N SER A 2 -21.08 -21.02 -1.53
CA SER A 2 -20.15 -22.06 -2.01
C SER A 2 -18.84 -21.45 -2.51
N ARG A 3 -17.75 -22.24 -2.50
CA ARG A 3 -16.44 -21.81 -3.03
C ARG A 3 -16.55 -21.26 -4.45
N ASN A 4 -17.31 -21.94 -5.31
CA ASN A 4 -17.48 -21.55 -6.71
C ASN A 4 -18.24 -20.23 -6.84
N ALA A 5 -19.27 -20.00 -6.01
CA ALA A 5 -20.00 -18.74 -5.99
C ALA A 5 -19.10 -17.58 -5.52
N PHE A 6 -18.30 -17.78 -4.49
CA PHE A 6 -17.36 -16.78 -3.98
C PHE A 6 -16.30 -16.38 -5.03
N ILE A 7 -15.66 -17.36 -5.68
CA ILE A 7 -14.69 -17.12 -6.75
C ILE A 7 -15.33 -16.35 -7.91
N LYS A 8 -16.58 -16.69 -8.26
CA LYS A 8 -17.31 -15.99 -9.33
C LYS A 8 -17.51 -14.51 -8.97
N ILE A 9 -17.90 -14.21 -7.74
CA ILE A 9 -18.10 -12.83 -7.27
C ILE A 9 -16.78 -12.04 -7.33
N LEU A 10 -15.69 -12.61 -6.82
CA LEU A 10 -14.38 -11.94 -6.84
C LEU A 10 -13.94 -11.55 -8.26
N LYS A 11 -14.21 -12.39 -9.26
CA LYS A 11 -13.87 -12.09 -10.66
C LYS A 11 -14.60 -10.84 -11.21
N PHE A 12 -15.84 -10.64 -10.79
CA PHE A 12 -16.71 -9.56 -11.29
C PHE A 12 -16.74 -8.33 -10.39
N LEU A 13 -16.03 -8.34 -9.26
CA LEU A 13 -15.98 -7.21 -8.34
C LEU A 13 -15.33 -5.99 -9.03
N ARG A 14 -16.03 -4.85 -9.02
CA ARG A 14 -15.57 -3.57 -9.56
C ARG A 14 -16.04 -2.45 -8.63
N PHE A 15 -15.22 -1.43 -8.45
CA PHE A 15 -15.48 -0.30 -7.54
C PHE A 15 -15.64 1.04 -8.29
N ASP A 16 -15.78 0.98 -9.61
CA ASP A 16 -15.79 2.14 -10.48
C ASP A 16 -16.88 2.07 -11.55
N GLU A 17 -17.27 3.23 -12.08
CA GLU A 17 -18.28 3.32 -13.14
C GLU A 17 -17.62 3.18 -14.54
N LYS A 18 -18.00 2.12 -15.26
CA LYS A 18 -17.42 1.78 -16.58
C LYS A 18 -17.52 2.92 -17.60
N THR A 19 -18.60 3.70 -17.58
CA THR A 19 -18.88 4.81 -18.50
C THR A 19 -17.90 5.95 -18.35
N GLN A 20 -17.44 6.22 -17.11
CA GLN A 20 -16.56 7.34 -16.77
C GLN A 20 -15.08 6.93 -16.70
N ARG A 21 -14.81 5.62 -16.62
CA ARG A 21 -13.46 5.05 -16.46
C ARG A 21 -12.42 5.66 -17.41
N SER A 22 -12.72 5.73 -18.70
CA SER A 22 -11.78 6.22 -19.71
C SER A 22 -11.43 7.70 -19.56
N LYS A 23 -12.36 8.52 -19.05
CA LYS A 23 -12.11 9.94 -18.76
C LYS A 23 -11.31 10.09 -17.47
N ARG A 24 -11.71 9.36 -16.42
CA ARG A 24 -11.08 9.44 -15.10
C ARG A 24 -9.64 8.90 -15.08
N LEU A 25 -9.34 7.83 -15.81
CA LEU A 25 -7.98 7.30 -15.90
C LEU A 25 -6.97 8.28 -16.52
N LYS A 26 -7.44 9.28 -17.28
CA LYS A 26 -6.55 10.33 -17.82
C LYS A 26 -6.02 11.25 -16.74
N THR A 27 -6.80 11.48 -15.69
CA THR A 27 -6.49 12.42 -14.61
C THR A 27 -6.08 11.73 -13.32
N ASP A 28 -6.68 10.57 -13.03
CA ASP A 28 -6.52 9.81 -11.80
C ASP A 28 -6.09 8.37 -12.15
N LYS A 29 -4.81 8.06 -11.96
CA LYS A 29 -4.26 6.71 -12.20
C LYS A 29 -4.86 5.67 -11.24
N PHE A 30 -5.44 6.10 -10.12
CA PHE A 30 -6.07 5.27 -9.10
C PHE A 30 -7.62 5.24 -9.23
N ALA A 31 -8.16 5.71 -10.36
CA ALA A 31 -9.59 5.89 -10.59
C ALA A 31 -10.46 4.63 -10.40
N LEU A 32 -9.87 3.44 -10.48
CA LEU A 32 -10.59 2.17 -10.35
C LEU A 32 -11.07 1.88 -8.92
N ILE A 33 -10.47 2.52 -7.91
CA ILE A 33 -10.84 2.34 -6.49
C ILE A 33 -10.85 3.66 -5.71
N SER A 34 -10.43 4.78 -6.29
CA SER A 34 -10.30 6.06 -5.59
C SER A 34 -11.57 6.50 -4.85
N HIS A 35 -12.76 6.24 -5.38
CA HIS A 35 -14.01 6.57 -4.70
C HIS A 35 -14.17 5.82 -3.37
N VAL A 36 -13.94 4.50 -3.36
CA VAL A 36 -14.04 3.68 -2.15
C VAL A 36 -12.92 4.02 -1.17
N TRP A 37 -11.72 4.28 -1.68
CA TRP A 37 -10.57 4.66 -0.88
C TRP A 37 -10.79 5.99 -0.14
N ASN A 38 -11.25 7.02 -0.86
CA ASN A 38 -11.49 8.34 -0.24
C ASN A 38 -12.56 8.25 0.84
N ARG A 39 -13.68 7.55 0.57
CA ARG A 39 -14.72 7.31 1.57
C ARG A 39 -14.21 6.52 2.77
N PHE A 40 -13.30 5.57 2.55
CA PHE A 40 -12.66 4.85 3.64
C PHE A 40 -11.82 5.80 4.51
N ILE A 41 -11.01 6.67 3.92
CA ILE A 41 -10.20 7.65 4.67
C ILE A 41 -11.09 8.64 5.44
N GLU A 42 -12.13 9.19 4.82
CA GLU A 42 -13.12 10.06 5.47
C GLU A 42 -13.71 9.38 6.71
N ASN A 43 -14.22 8.15 6.54
CA ASN A 43 -14.78 7.38 7.65
C ASN A 43 -13.74 7.15 8.77
N ARG A 44 -12.47 6.92 8.43
CA ARG A 44 -11.41 6.73 9.43
C ARG A 44 -11.13 8.00 10.23
N GLN A 45 -11.10 9.15 9.57
CA GLN A 45 -10.89 10.44 10.21
C GLN A 45 -12.07 10.80 11.13
N ASP A 46 -13.29 10.49 10.72
CA ASP A 46 -14.50 10.77 11.53
C ASP A 46 -14.64 9.83 12.74
N SER A 47 -14.17 8.59 12.60
CA SER A 47 -14.34 7.56 13.65
C SER A 47 -13.38 7.70 14.82
N TYR A 48 -12.25 8.40 14.66
CA TYR A 48 -11.23 8.48 15.70
C TYR A 48 -10.54 9.84 15.73
N LYS A 49 -10.53 10.46 16.92
CA LYS A 49 -9.76 11.68 17.18
C LYS A 49 -8.37 11.31 17.64
N LEU A 50 -7.38 11.78 16.90
CA LEU A 50 -5.97 11.57 17.21
C LEU A 50 -5.53 12.45 18.39
N ASP A 51 -4.55 11.98 19.14
CA ASP A 51 -3.90 12.72 20.23
C ASP A 51 -2.64 13.44 19.72
N MET A 52 -1.94 14.18 20.59
CA MET A 52 -0.85 15.09 20.23
C MET A 52 0.35 14.43 19.53
N ASN A 53 0.53 13.12 19.70
CA ASN A 53 1.66 12.37 19.14
C ASN A 53 1.22 11.48 17.97
N LEU A 54 1.62 11.85 16.77
CA LEU A 54 1.33 11.16 15.51
C LEU A 54 2.62 10.74 14.84
N THR A 55 2.67 9.49 14.38
CA THR A 55 3.75 8.97 13.55
C THR A 55 3.27 8.78 12.12
N VAL A 56 4.10 9.16 11.16
CA VAL A 56 3.86 8.96 9.73
C VAL A 56 5.00 8.10 9.21
N ASP A 57 4.65 6.97 8.61
CA ASP A 57 5.59 6.03 8.00
C ASP A 57 4.95 5.39 6.76
N GLU A 58 5.76 4.78 5.90
CA GLU A 58 5.31 4.13 4.67
C GLU A 58 4.86 2.68 4.95
N GLN A 59 3.71 2.28 4.41
CA GLN A 59 3.26 0.88 4.41
C GLN A 59 3.27 0.32 2.98
N LEU A 60 4.19 -0.61 2.72
CA LEU A 60 4.29 -1.30 1.44
C LEU A 60 3.34 -2.50 1.40
N PHE A 61 2.47 -2.54 0.38
CA PHE A 61 1.66 -3.72 0.10
C PHE A 61 2.44 -4.67 -0.80
N PRO A 62 2.55 -5.97 -0.47
CA PRO A 62 3.23 -6.93 -1.32
C PRO A 62 2.54 -7.02 -2.69
N THR A 63 3.25 -6.66 -3.75
CA THR A 63 2.79 -6.87 -5.13
C THR A 63 3.78 -7.75 -5.87
N THR A 64 3.28 -8.70 -6.67
CA THR A 64 4.12 -9.53 -7.54
C THR A 64 4.74 -8.75 -8.72
N TYR A 65 4.29 -7.51 -8.92
CA TYR A 65 4.87 -6.59 -9.88
C TYR A 65 6.06 -5.86 -9.24
N THR A 66 7.18 -5.81 -9.95
CA THR A 66 8.37 -5.08 -9.52
C THR A 66 8.08 -3.59 -9.48
N ILE A 67 7.95 -3.05 -8.28
CA ILE A 67 7.97 -1.61 -8.02
C ILE A 67 9.32 -1.36 -7.33
N TYR A 68 10.22 -0.64 -8.00
CA TYR A 68 11.51 -0.29 -7.42
C TYR A 68 11.29 0.77 -6.33
N ALA A 69 11.02 0.32 -5.11
CA ALA A 69 11.17 1.16 -3.93
C ALA A 69 12.67 1.22 -3.61
N THR A 70 13.32 2.31 -3.98
CA THR A 70 14.74 2.51 -3.69
C THR A 70 14.96 2.52 -2.18
N GLY A 71 15.69 1.53 -1.66
CA GLY A 71 16.20 1.55 -0.28
C GLY A 71 15.48 0.67 0.75
N PHE A 72 14.46 -0.10 0.38
CA PHE A 72 13.89 -1.10 1.29
C PHE A 72 14.49 -2.49 1.01
N PRO A 73 15.32 -3.04 1.90
CA PRO A 73 15.73 -4.43 1.80
C PRO A 73 14.49 -5.28 2.13
N TYR A 74 13.83 -5.78 1.09
CA TYR A 74 12.79 -6.78 1.28
C TYR A 74 13.42 -7.99 1.96
N LEU A 75 13.04 -8.20 3.22
CA LEU A 75 13.26 -9.43 3.96
C LEU A 75 12.74 -10.59 3.10
N GLY A 76 13.67 -11.44 2.64
CA GLY A 76 13.36 -12.68 1.97
C GLY A 76 13.64 -12.68 0.47
N LYS A 77 14.92 -12.59 0.09
CA LYS A 77 15.58 -13.58 -0.79
C LYS A 77 17.04 -13.72 -0.38
N GLU A 78 17.44 -14.95 -0.04
CA GLU A 78 18.82 -15.32 0.21
C GLU A 78 19.63 -15.12 -1.08
N GLU A 79 20.41 -14.06 -1.18
CA GLU A 79 21.52 -13.99 -2.15
C GLU A 79 22.75 -13.41 -1.43
N THR A 80 23.53 -14.32 -0.86
CA THR A 80 24.96 -14.24 -0.49
C THR A 80 25.46 -12.95 0.16
N CYS A 81 25.70 -13.00 1.48
CA CYS A 81 26.52 -12.03 2.21
C CYS A 81 27.90 -11.82 1.54
N PRO A 82 28.32 -10.59 1.20
CA PRO A 82 29.74 -10.29 1.23
C PRO A 82 30.19 -10.22 2.69
N SER A 83 31.28 -10.90 2.99
CA SER A 83 31.89 -11.01 4.30
C SER A 83 32.17 -9.65 4.94
N SER A 84 31.72 -9.51 6.19
CA SER A 84 32.09 -8.50 7.20
C SER A 84 31.84 -7.03 6.86
N ILE A 85 30.75 -6.46 7.41
CA ILE A 85 30.71 -5.04 7.78
C ILE A 85 30.37 -4.97 9.27
N THR A 86 31.25 -4.33 10.03
CA THR A 86 31.24 -4.25 11.49
C THR A 86 30.07 -3.43 12.02
N LEU A 87 29.48 -3.93 13.10
CA LEU A 87 28.26 -3.47 13.76
C LEU A 87 28.52 -2.26 14.68
N GLY A 88 29.09 -1.19 14.14
CA GLY A 88 29.36 0.05 14.85
C GLY A 88 29.05 1.23 13.94
N GLU A 89 28.39 2.24 14.50
CA GLU A 89 28.06 3.54 13.88
C GLU A 89 26.70 3.61 13.15
N PHE A 90 25.60 3.51 13.92
CA PHE A 90 24.46 4.39 13.67
C PHE A 90 23.73 4.66 14.99
N CYS A 91 24.39 5.41 15.88
CA CYS A 91 23.73 6.08 17.00
C CYS A 91 23.51 7.54 16.57
N PRO A 92 22.26 8.01 16.36
CA PRO A 92 22.03 9.42 16.13
C PRO A 92 22.17 10.14 17.48
N GLN A 93 23.19 11.00 17.57
CA GLN A 93 23.32 11.99 18.64
C GLN A 93 22.09 12.92 18.59
N THR A 94 21.37 13.00 19.70
CA THR A 94 20.31 13.99 19.90
C THR A 94 20.96 15.31 20.29
N SER A 95 20.61 16.38 19.57
CA SER A 95 20.95 17.77 19.90
C SER A 95 19.93 18.36 20.87
#